data_AF-A0A365XVP4-F1
#
_entry.id   AF-A0A365XVP4-F1
#
_cell.length_a   1.000
_cell.length_b   1.000
_cell.length_c   1.000
_cell.angle_alpha   90.00
_cell.angle_beta   90.00
_cell.angle_gamma   90.00
#
_symmetry.space_group_name_H-M   'P 1'
#
loop_
_entity.id
_entity.type
_entity.pdbx_description
1 polymer ?
#
loop_
_entity_poly.entity_id
_entity_poly.type
_entity_poly.pdbx_seq_one_letter_code
_entity_poly.pdbx_strand_id
1 'polypeptide(L)'
;MGTEKKQNILFCIHEELGSFQEKFRERVCLDCNWSAPTYYRKMRSASLPGSGRKNSCLSNAEREKIISIRKEIFREITEEIGNESISYHWISF
;
A
#
# COMPACT_ATOMS: atom_id res chain seq x y z
N MET A 1 30.70 21.28 5.07
CA MET A 1 29.92 20.71 6.19
C MET A 1 28.46 20.68 5.74
N GLY A 2 27.99 19.53 5.27
CA GLY A 2 26.59 19.38 4.86
C GLY A 2 25.73 19.22 6.11
N THR A 3 24.77 20.11 6.31
CA THR A 3 23.80 19.99 7.40
C THR A 3 22.87 18.82 7.08
N GLU A 4 23.06 17.70 7.78
CA GLU A 4 22.10 16.60 7.80
C GLU A 4 20.78 17.16 8.37
N LYS A 5 19.81 17.45 7.49
CA LYS A 5 18.48 17.87 7.91
C LYS A 5 17.81 16.67 8.56
N LYS A 6 17.74 16.64 9.90
CA LYS A 6 16.80 15.78 10.63
C LYS A 6 15.39 16.04 10.05
N GLN A 7 14.87 15.09 9.29
CA GLN A 7 13.52 15.18 8.74
C GLN A 7 12.50 15.03 9.86
N ASN A 8 11.38 15.75 9.73
CA ASN A 8 10.28 15.67 10.69
C ASN A 8 9.74 14.24 10.72
N ILE A 9 9.58 13.64 11.91
CA ILE A 9 9.04 12.28 12.06
C ILE A 9 7.67 12.10 11.39
N LEU A 10 6.82 13.12 11.42
CA LEU A 10 5.54 13.13 10.71
C LEU A 10 5.74 13.01 9.20
N PHE A 11 6.74 13.71 8.66
CA PHE A 11 7.08 13.61 7.23
C PHE A 11 7.62 12.22 6.89
N CYS A 12 8.51 11.66 7.72
CA CYS A 12 9.04 10.31 7.49
C CYS A 12 7.93 9.26 7.46
N ILE A 13 7.03 9.26 8.45
CA ILE A 13 5.90 8.33 8.52
C ILE A 13 4.94 8.53 7.34
N HIS A 14 4.70 9.79 6.93
CA HIS A 14 3.85 10.06 5.77
C HIS A 14 4.43 9.47 4.48
N GLU A 15 5.72 9.68 4.21
CA GLU A 15 6.39 9.14 3.03
C GLU A 15 6.41 7.61 3.04
N GLU A 16 6.68 7.01 4.20
CA GLU A 16 6.66 5.55 4.39
C GLU A 16 5.28 4.97 4.05
N LEU A 17 4.20 5.51 4.63
CA LEU A 17 2.83 5.08 4.33
C LEU A 17 2.46 5.29 2.85
N GLY A 18 2.94 6.37 2.23
CA GLY A 18 2.79 6.61 0.80
C GLY A 18 3.49 5.54 -0.05
N SER A 19 4.70 5.17 0.32
CA SER A 19 5.47 4.12 -0.36
C SER A 19 4.77 2.75 -0.31
N PHE A 20 4.09 2.44 0.79
CA PHE A 20 3.31 1.19 0.92
C PHE A 20 2.10 1.15 -0.03
N GLN A 21 1.42 2.29 -0.20
CA GLN A 21 0.32 2.41 -1.16
C GLN A 21 0.82 2.20 -2.60
N GLU A 22 1.97 2.76 -2.93
CA GLU A 22 2.62 2.56 -4.22
C GLU A 22 3.01 1.10 -4.46
N LYS A 23 3.72 0.49 -3.51
CA LYS A 23 4.13 -0.92 -3.56
C LYS A 23 2.94 -1.87 -3.75
N PHE A 24 1.83 -1.60 -3.06
CA PHE A 24 0.59 -2.38 -3.24
C PHE A 24 0.03 -2.24 -4.65
N ARG A 25 -0.07 -1.01 -5.17
CA ARG A 25 -0.54 -0.75 -6.54
C ARG A 25 0.32 -1.49 -7.56
N GLU A 26 1.64 -1.41 -7.43
CA GLU A 26 2.59 -2.04 -8.36
C GLU A 26 2.49 -3.56 -8.36
N ARG A 27 2.47 -4.18 -7.17
CA ARG A 27 2.30 -5.64 -7.04
C ARG A 27 0.98 -6.13 -7.63
N VAL A 28 -0.11 -5.42 -7.39
CA VAL A 28 -1.41 -5.77 -7.98
C VAL A 28 -1.38 -5.63 -9.50
N CYS A 29 -0.77 -4.57 -10.03
CA CYS A 29 -0.63 -4.38 -11.47
C CYS A 29 0.19 -5.50 -12.10
N LEU A 30 1.31 -5.88 -11.48
CA LEU A 30 2.18 -6.94 -11.97
C LEU A 30 1.48 -8.30 -11.97
N ASP A 31 0.99 -8.74 -10.80
CA ASP A 31 0.45 -10.10 -10.63
C ASP A 31 -0.91 -10.31 -11.32
N CYS A 32 -1.70 -9.24 -11.48
CA CYS A 32 -2.97 -9.31 -12.21
C CYS A 32 -2.84 -8.92 -13.69
N ASN A 33 -1.63 -8.60 -14.16
CA ASN A 33 -1.36 -8.10 -15.52
C ASN A 33 -2.25 -6.89 -15.89
N TRP A 34 -2.31 -5.91 -15.00
CA TRP A 34 -3.07 -4.68 -15.20
C TRP A 34 -2.14 -3.50 -15.47
N SER A 35 -2.63 -2.57 -16.29
CA SER A 35 -2.08 -1.23 -16.35
C SER A 35 -2.56 -0.38 -15.16
N ALA A 36 -1.82 0.68 -14.81
CA ALA A 36 -2.25 1.62 -13.77
C ALA A 36 -3.66 2.20 -14.01
N PRO A 37 -4.07 2.59 -15.24
CA PRO A 37 -5.45 2.98 -15.51
C PRO A 37 -6.48 1.89 -15.20
N THR A 38 -6.14 0.62 -15.43
CA THR A 38 -7.02 -0.52 -15.13
C THR A 38 -7.16 -0.75 -13.64
N TYR A 39 -6.06 -0.67 -12.89
CA TYR A 39 -6.09 -0.71 -11.43
C TYR A 39 -7.06 0.33 -10.88
N TYR A 40 -6.89 1.59 -11.27
CA TYR A 40 -7.72 2.69 -10.77
C TYR A 40 -9.18 2.58 -11.21
N ARG A 41 -9.46 2.11 -12.44
CA ARG A 41 -10.82 1.85 -12.92
C ARG A 41 -11.50 0.78 -12.06
N LYS A 42 -10.84 -0.36 -11.84
CA LYS A 42 -11.39 -1.46 -11.03
C LYS A 42 -11.54 -1.07 -9.56
N MET A 43 -10.57 -0.36 -8.98
CA MET A 43 -10.61 0.15 -7.60
C MET A 43 -11.80 1.08 -7.36
N ARG A 44 -12.06 2.02 -8.29
CA ARG A 44 -13.19 2.96 -8.20
C ARG A 44 -14.53 2.36 -8.60
N SER A 45 -14.54 1.18 -9.23
CA SER A 45 -15.75 0.47 -9.59
C SER A 45 -16.34 -0.21 -8.34
N ALA A 46 -16.71 0.60 -7.34
CA ALA A 46 -17.56 0.15 -6.26
C ALA A 46 -18.94 -0.15 -6.83
N SER A 47 -19.48 -1.31 -6.46
CA SER A 47 -20.88 -1.68 -6.66
C SER A 47 -21.77 -0.51 -6.26
N LEU A 48 -22.33 0.22 -7.24
CA LEU A 48 -23.31 1.25 -6.95
C LEU A 48 -24.44 0.61 -6.13
N PRO A 49 -24.72 1.06 -4.89
CA PRO A 49 -25.86 0.56 -4.14
C PRO A 49 -27.12 0.87 -4.97
N GLY A 50 -27.81 -0.18 -5.41
CA GLY A 50 -29.01 -0.08 -6.28
C GLY A 50 -28.84 -0.63 -7.69
N SER A 51 -27.62 -0.90 -8.16
CA SER A 51 -27.41 -1.69 -9.39
C SER A 51 -27.58 -3.17 -9.05
N GLY A 52 -28.73 -3.77 -9.37
CA GLY A 52 -29.00 -5.21 -9.23
C GLY A 52 -28.03 -6.13 -9.99
N ARG A 53 -27.00 -5.59 -10.64
CA ARG A 53 -25.89 -6.33 -11.22
C ARG A 53 -24.75 -6.40 -10.21
N LYS A 54 -24.58 -7.60 -9.61
CA LYS A 54 -23.33 -8.03 -8.95
C LYS A 54 -22.21 -8.13 -9.98
N ASN A 55 -21.80 -7.01 -10.56
CA ASN A 55 -20.65 -6.96 -11.44
C ASN A 55 -19.43 -6.76 -10.56
N SER A 56 -18.94 -7.82 -9.93
CA SER A 56 -17.60 -7.75 -9.36
C SER A 56 -16.65 -7.51 -10.54
N CYS A 57 -16.10 -6.31 -10.67
CA CYS A 57 -15.10 -5.98 -11.69
C CYS A 57 -13.79 -6.78 -11.53
N LEU A 58 -13.76 -7.68 -10.55
CA LEU A 58 -12.69 -8.61 -10.24
C LEU A 58 -13.16 -10.03 -10.55
N SER A 59 -12.29 -10.87 -11.11
CA SER A 59 -12.48 -12.32 -11.14
C SER A 59 -12.21 -12.92 -9.76
N ASN A 60 -12.54 -14.21 -9.55
CA ASN A 60 -12.17 -14.91 -8.31
C ASN A 60 -10.65 -14.97 -8.13
N ALA A 61 -9.92 -15.28 -9.20
CA ALA A 61 -8.46 -15.31 -9.17
C ALA A 61 -7.86 -13.93 -8.83
N GLU A 62 -8.39 -12.85 -9.41
CA GLU A 62 -7.95 -11.48 -9.09
C GLU A 62 -8.21 -11.16 -7.60
N ARG A 63 -9.38 -11.55 -7.05
CA ARG A 63 -9.69 -11.36 -5.62
C ARG A 63 -8.70 -12.08 -4.72
N GLU A 64 -8.50 -13.38 -4.96
CA GLU A 64 -7.59 -14.22 -4.16
C GLU A 64 -6.17 -13.66 -4.21
N LYS A 65 -5.73 -13.26 -5.41
CA LYS A 65 -4.41 -12.68 -5.61
C LYS A 65 -4.24 -11.35 -4.86
N ILE A 66 -5.21 -10.43 -4.96
CA ILE A 66 -5.19 -9.16 -4.22
C ILE A 66 -5.12 -9.38 -2.70
N ILE A 67 -5.86 -10.37 -2.19
CA ILE A 67 -5.82 -10.73 -0.75
C ILE A 67 -4.44 -11.30 -0.37
N SER A 68 -3.82 -12.12 -1.22
CA SER A 68 -2.45 -12.63 -0.99
C SER A 68 -1.44 -11.49 -0.92
N ILE A 69 -1.45 -10.59 -1.92
CA ILE A 69 -0.54 -9.43 -1.98
C ILE A 69 -0.70 -8.56 -0.74
N ARG A 70 -1.94 -8.31 -0.30
CA ARG A 70 -2.19 -7.58 0.96
C ARG A 70 -1.48 -8.26 2.14
N LYS A 71 -1.65 -9.58 2.32
CA LYS A 71 -1.03 -10.30 3.44
C LYS A 71 0.50 -10.22 3.39
N GLU A 72 1.08 -10.35 2.21
CA GLU A 72 2.53 -10.26 2.00
C GLU A 72 3.06 -8.87 2.36
N ILE A 73 2.44 -7.81 1.84
CA ILE A 73 2.86 -6.43 2.12
C ILE A 73 2.71 -6.10 3.60
N PHE A 74 1.60 -6.47 4.24
CA PHE A 74 1.44 -6.21 5.68
C PHE A 74 2.44 -6.98 6.53
N ARG A 75 2.82 -8.19 6.13
CA ARG A 75 3.87 -8.95 6.81
C ARG A 75 5.21 -8.23 6.68
N GLU A 76 5.60 -7.85 5.46
CA GLU A 76 6.83 -7.08 5.20
C GLU A 76 6.88 -5.79 6.01
N ILE A 77 5.80 -5.01 6.03
CA ILE A 77 5.68 -3.77 6.83
C ILE A 77 5.85 -4.06 8.32
N THR A 78 5.20 -5.12 8.83
CA THR A 78 5.27 -5.46 10.26
C THR A 78 6.68 -5.92 10.65
N GLU A 79 7.36 -6.64 9.76
CA GLU A 79 8.75 -7.06 9.95
C GLU A 79 9.70 -5.85 9.90
N GLU A 80 9.49 -4.90 8.98
CA GLU A 80 10.26 -3.65 8.88
C GLU A 80 10.09 -2.80 10.16
N ILE A 81 8.84 -2.53 10.57
CA ILE A 81 8.54 -1.77 11.80
C ILE A 81 9.03 -2.50 13.05
N GLY A 82 8.92 -3.83 13.10
CA GLY A 82 9.38 -4.63 14.23
C GLY A 82 10.90 -4.68 14.39
N ASN A 83 11.63 -4.51 13.29
CA ASN A 83 13.09 -4.44 13.26
C ASN A 83 13.63 -3.02 13.46
N GLU A 84 12.82 -1.98 13.24
CA GLU A 84 13.08 -0.65 13.77
C GLU A 84 12.92 -0.67 15.29
N SER A 85 14.02 -0.99 15.98
CA SER A 85 14.24 -0.40 17.31
C SER A 85 14.13 1.10 17.10
N ILE A 86 13.02 1.73 17.49
CA ILE A 86 12.86 3.18 17.47
C ILE A 86 14.10 3.71 18.18
N SER A 87 15.05 4.23 17.39
CA SER A 87 16.29 4.75 17.92
C SER A 87 15.85 5.92 18.78
N TYR A 88 15.93 5.76 20.10
CA TYR A 88 15.59 6.79 21.08
C TYR A 88 16.41 8.09 20.89
N HIS A 89 17.30 8.14 19.89
CA HIS A 89 18.01 9.33 19.41
C HIS A 89 17.10 10.43 18.81
N TRP A 90 15.79 10.17 18.67
CA TRP A 90 14.78 11.17 18.28
C TRP A 90 14.01 11.76 19.47
N ILE A 91 14.18 11.24 20.69
CA ILE A 91 13.58 11.81 21.91
C ILE A 91 14.66 12.60 22.65
N SER A 92 14.93 13.81 22.19
CA SER A 92 15.58 14.83 23.01
C SER A 92 14.94 16.16 22.63
N PHE A 93 14.00 16.59 23.49
CA PHE A 93 13.55 17.98 23.57
C PHE A 93 14.65 18.83 24.18
#